data_AF-A0A7Z9M8K2-F1
#
_entry.id   AF-A0A7Z9M8K2-F1
#
_cell.length_a   1.000
_cell.length_b   1.000
_cell.length_c   1.000
_cell.angle_alpha   90.00
_cell.angle_beta   90.00
_cell.angle_gamma   90.00
#
_symmetry.space_group_name_H-M   'P 1'
#
loop_
_entity.id
_entity.type
_entity.pdbx_description
1 polymer ?
#
loop_
_entity_poly.entity_id
_entity_poly.type
_entity_poly.pdbx_seq_one_letter_code
_entity_poly.pdbx_strand_id
1 'polypeptide(L)'
;LYVEGSSITQLLMGTAGLQRVRANRVLVLIDAHETEVFVNDTVNAVSAARATYGFDCVKVVKLDPPLRMTSCFTDSGRAAGEIEGLYRVCTVLDEHDGAFDAVAISSVVDVPDEYHKEYFRRDGKMVNPWGGVEAMLTHSLSLLYGLPTAHSPMLESQAVADFDLGLVEPRLAAEAVSFTFLQCMLKGLHRSPRIVSHPEALGEAGIFTASDVSCLIIPDKCVGLPTLAALEQGIPVIAVRENDNLMQNDLEALPWAKGQLHVVENYWEAVGVMTSLKAGIVPGTLRRPLDVTTVETRTFASATINDV
;
A
#
# COMPACT_ATOMS: atom_id res chain seq x y z
N LEU A 1 -5.64 -8.39 2.04
CA LEU A 1 -6.63 -7.31 2.23
C LEU A 1 -6.23 -6.20 1.28
N TYR A 2 -7.17 -5.51 0.64
CA TYR A 2 -6.84 -4.31 -0.14
C TYR A 2 -6.69 -3.16 0.86
N VAL A 3 -5.52 -2.54 0.94
CA VAL A 3 -5.23 -1.46 1.90
C VAL A 3 -4.27 -0.48 1.24
N GLU A 4 -4.44 0.81 1.52
CA GLU A 4 -3.48 1.81 1.10
C GLU A 4 -2.22 1.85 1.99
N GLY A 5 -1.17 2.54 1.54
CA GLY A 5 0.13 2.57 2.19
C GLY A 5 0.12 3.08 3.63
N SER A 6 -0.66 4.13 3.93
CA SER A 6 -0.77 4.65 5.30
C SER A 6 -1.37 3.62 6.26
N SER A 7 -2.35 2.85 5.81
CA SER A 7 -3.02 1.84 6.63
C SER A 7 -2.08 0.68 6.94
N ILE A 8 -1.25 0.26 5.98
CA ILE A 8 -0.18 -0.73 6.21
C ILE A 8 0.83 -0.18 7.24
N THR A 9 1.18 1.10 7.12
CA THR A 9 2.13 1.75 8.04
C THR A 9 1.58 1.79 9.46
N GLN A 10 0.34 2.23 9.65
CA GLN A 10 -0.32 2.27 10.95
C GLN A 10 -0.49 0.87 11.56
N LEU A 11 -0.84 -0.11 10.73
CA LEU A 11 -0.89 -1.52 11.15
C LEU A 11 0.45 -1.98 11.70
N LEU A 12 1.54 -1.81 10.93
CA LEU A 12 2.87 -2.26 11.34
C LEU A 12 3.47 -1.43 12.45
N MET A 13 3.04 -0.18 12.65
CA MET A 13 3.37 0.63 13.82
C MET A 13 2.56 0.24 15.07
N GLY A 14 1.56 -0.64 14.94
CA GLY A 14 0.68 -1.03 16.05
C GLY A 14 -0.31 0.06 16.45
N THR A 15 -0.52 1.09 15.63
CA THR A 15 -1.45 2.20 15.91
C THR A 15 -2.84 1.98 15.31
N ALA A 16 -3.00 0.97 14.44
CA ALA A 16 -4.29 0.56 13.91
C ALA A 16 -4.34 -0.96 13.69
N GLY A 17 -5.56 -1.51 13.73
CA GLY A 17 -5.90 -2.85 13.30
C GLY A 17 -6.80 -2.82 12.07
N LEU A 18 -6.95 -3.97 11.41
CA LEU A 18 -7.75 -4.13 10.21
C LEU A 18 -8.85 -5.17 10.43
N GLN A 19 -10.11 -4.75 10.35
CA GLN A 19 -11.25 -5.64 10.45
C GLN A 19 -11.73 -6.03 9.04
N ARG A 20 -11.79 -7.33 8.76
CA ARG A 20 -12.35 -7.80 7.48
C ARG A 20 -13.84 -7.46 7.38
N VAL A 21 -14.24 -6.99 6.20
CA VAL A 21 -15.64 -6.71 5.85
C VAL A 21 -16.09 -7.60 4.70
N ARG A 22 -17.41 -7.78 4.55
CA ARG A 22 -17.98 -8.49 3.39
C ARG A 22 -18.10 -7.58 2.17
N ALA A 23 -18.54 -6.35 2.41
CA ALA A 23 -18.72 -5.29 1.44
C ALA A 23 -18.66 -3.94 2.18
N ASN A 24 -18.21 -2.90 1.50
CA ASN A 24 -18.30 -1.50 1.95
C ASN A 24 -19.35 -0.75 1.14
N ARG A 25 -20.05 0.18 1.80
CA ARG A 25 -20.76 1.28 1.15
C ARG A 25 -19.74 2.34 0.76
N VAL A 26 -19.61 2.66 -0.51
CA VAL A 26 -18.55 3.57 -0.99
C VAL A 26 -19.15 4.89 -1.46
N LEU A 27 -18.62 5.99 -0.92
CA LEU A 27 -18.85 7.33 -1.44
C LEU A 27 -17.84 7.60 -2.56
N VAL A 28 -18.32 8.02 -3.74
CA VAL A 28 -17.46 8.32 -4.87
C VAL A 28 -17.46 9.83 -5.11
N LEU A 29 -16.30 10.46 -5.00
CA LEU A 29 -16.09 11.85 -5.38
C LEU A 29 -15.41 11.89 -6.74
N ILE A 30 -15.91 12.73 -7.63
CA ILE A 30 -15.36 12.93 -8.96
C ILE A 30 -15.20 14.42 -9.21
N ASP A 31 -14.18 14.82 -9.93
CA ASP A 31 -14.04 16.21 -10.33
C ASP A 31 -14.95 16.55 -11.52
N ALA A 32 -15.41 17.79 -11.57
CA ALA A 32 -15.88 18.38 -12.81
C ALA A 32 -14.72 18.46 -13.80
N HIS A 33 -15.01 18.20 -15.07
CA HIS A 33 -14.04 18.24 -16.15
C HIS A 33 -14.59 19.09 -17.30
N GLU A 34 -13.72 19.81 -17.99
CA GLU A 34 -14.10 20.62 -19.18
C GLU A 34 -14.64 19.74 -20.32
N THR A 35 -14.00 18.61 -20.56
CA THR A 35 -14.46 17.55 -21.47
C THR A 35 -15.44 16.60 -20.77
N GLU A 36 -16.71 16.64 -21.16
CA GLU A 36 -17.80 15.88 -20.53
C GLU A 36 -17.62 14.35 -20.61
N VAL A 37 -16.92 13.83 -21.62
CA VAL A 37 -16.72 12.38 -21.79
C VAL A 37 -16.01 11.75 -20.59
N PHE A 38 -15.03 12.42 -19.98
CA PHE A 38 -14.31 11.88 -18.83
C PHE A 38 -15.20 11.80 -17.59
N VAL A 39 -16.09 12.78 -17.39
CA VAL A 39 -17.09 12.71 -16.31
C VAL A 39 -18.07 11.56 -16.57
N ASN A 40 -18.59 11.46 -17.80
CA ASN A 40 -19.54 10.42 -18.19
C ASN A 40 -18.94 9.03 -18.03
N ASP A 41 -17.70 8.81 -18.48
CA ASP A 41 -17.05 7.51 -18.40
C ASP A 41 -16.65 7.13 -16.97
N THR A 42 -16.28 8.11 -16.15
CA THR A 42 -16.10 7.90 -14.70
C THR A 42 -17.41 7.44 -14.04
N VAL A 43 -18.55 8.09 -14.35
CA VAL A 43 -19.87 7.66 -13.86
C VAL A 43 -20.29 6.29 -14.42
N ASN A 44 -19.99 6.02 -15.69
CA ASN A 44 -20.24 4.73 -16.33
C ASN A 44 -19.39 3.62 -15.70
N ALA A 45 -18.15 3.91 -15.29
CA ALA A 45 -17.30 2.95 -14.58
C ALA A 45 -17.91 2.56 -13.23
N VAL A 46 -18.43 3.53 -12.47
CA VAL A 46 -19.19 3.26 -11.24
C VAL A 46 -20.45 2.43 -11.55
N SER A 47 -21.18 2.77 -12.63
CA SER A 47 -22.37 2.01 -13.04
C SER A 47 -22.03 0.56 -13.44
N ALA A 48 -20.92 0.34 -14.15
CA ALA A 48 -20.41 -0.97 -14.50
C ALA A 48 -20.01 -1.77 -13.25
N ALA A 49 -19.39 -1.13 -12.26
CA ALA A 49 -19.06 -1.75 -10.98
C ALA A 49 -20.31 -2.25 -10.25
N ARG A 50 -21.36 -1.42 -10.21
CA ARG A 50 -22.66 -1.78 -9.63
C ARG A 50 -23.28 -2.96 -10.36
N ALA A 51 -23.27 -2.95 -11.69
CA ALA A 51 -23.91 -3.96 -12.53
C ALA A 51 -23.19 -5.32 -12.54
N THR A 52 -21.85 -5.33 -12.42
CA THR A 52 -21.05 -6.55 -12.67
C THR A 52 -20.58 -7.27 -11.41
N TYR A 53 -20.29 -6.54 -10.32
CA TYR A 53 -19.84 -7.15 -9.07
C TYR A 53 -20.56 -6.63 -7.82
N GLY A 54 -21.73 -6.00 -8.00
CA GLY A 54 -22.59 -5.61 -6.89
C GLY A 54 -21.99 -4.51 -6.01
N PHE A 55 -21.21 -3.60 -6.62
CA PHE A 55 -20.64 -2.46 -5.91
C PHE A 55 -21.73 -1.61 -5.25
N ASP A 56 -21.62 -1.36 -3.95
CA ASP A 56 -22.55 -0.52 -3.20
C ASP A 56 -22.06 0.93 -3.21
N CYS A 57 -22.54 1.71 -4.18
CA CYS A 57 -22.24 3.14 -4.29
C CYS A 57 -23.33 3.94 -3.56
N VAL A 58 -22.95 4.62 -2.49
CA VAL A 58 -23.85 5.49 -1.71
C VAL A 58 -24.32 6.66 -2.57
N LYS A 59 -23.36 7.33 -3.18
CA LYS A 59 -23.57 8.51 -4.01
C LYS A 59 -22.33 8.77 -4.85
N VAL A 60 -22.54 9.36 -6.02
CA VAL A 60 -21.48 10.03 -6.77
C VAL A 60 -21.64 11.53 -6.56
N VAL A 61 -20.63 12.18 -6.00
CA VAL A 61 -20.60 13.63 -5.77
C VAL A 61 -19.59 14.24 -6.73
N LYS A 62 -20.07 15.12 -7.61
CA LYS A 62 -19.21 15.88 -8.52
C LYS A 62 -18.75 17.17 -7.84
N LEU A 63 -17.44 17.39 -7.73
CA LEU A 63 -16.85 18.61 -7.20
C LEU A 63 -16.73 19.67 -8.30
N ASP A 64 -17.33 20.83 -8.07
CA ASP A 64 -17.26 22.00 -8.94
C ASP A 64 -17.16 23.27 -8.07
N PRO A 65 -15.99 23.93 -8.00
CA PRO A 65 -14.77 23.67 -8.77
C PRO A 65 -14.05 22.36 -8.37
N PRO A 66 -13.33 21.73 -9.31
CA PRO A 66 -12.58 20.48 -9.07
C PRO A 66 -11.44 20.67 -8.06
N LEU A 67 -10.88 19.56 -7.55
CA LEU A 67 -9.58 19.60 -6.88
C LEU A 67 -8.50 20.09 -7.85
N ARG A 68 -7.44 20.67 -7.31
CA ARG A 68 -6.22 20.93 -8.08
C ARG A 68 -5.08 20.18 -7.44
N MET A 69 -4.62 19.14 -8.11
CA MET A 69 -3.50 18.33 -7.68
C MET A 69 -2.35 18.55 -8.65
N THR A 70 -1.21 19.04 -8.19
CA THR A 70 -0.04 19.28 -9.04
C THR A 70 1.08 18.34 -8.65
N SER A 71 1.64 17.60 -9.60
CA SER A 71 2.79 16.74 -9.35
C SER A 71 4.11 17.52 -9.32
N CYS A 72 5.03 17.07 -8.48
CA CYS A 72 6.41 17.54 -8.49
C CYS A 72 7.39 16.44 -8.05
N PHE A 73 8.68 16.67 -8.25
CA PHE A 73 9.74 15.81 -7.73
C PHE A 73 10.55 16.55 -6.66
N THR A 74 10.86 15.86 -5.56
CA THR A 74 11.77 16.38 -4.54
C THR A 74 13.22 16.31 -5.02
N ASP A 75 14.13 17.02 -4.34
CA ASP A 75 15.58 16.97 -4.62
C ASP A 75 16.18 15.55 -4.51
N SER A 76 15.52 14.65 -3.77
CA SER A 76 15.90 13.24 -3.66
C SER A 76 15.33 12.37 -4.79
N GLY A 77 14.67 12.95 -5.79
CA GLY A 77 14.06 12.25 -6.92
C GLY A 77 12.76 11.51 -6.60
N ARG A 78 12.06 11.86 -5.51
CA ARG A 78 10.80 11.23 -5.11
C ARG A 78 9.63 12.03 -5.68
N ALA A 79 8.59 11.35 -6.18
CA ALA A 79 7.34 12.02 -6.53
C ALA A 79 6.66 12.58 -5.28
N ALA A 80 6.13 13.79 -5.40
CA ALA A 80 5.37 14.54 -4.41
C ALA A 80 4.37 15.45 -5.14
N GLY A 81 3.79 16.41 -4.44
CA GLY A 81 2.96 17.42 -5.09
C GLY A 81 2.27 18.36 -4.12
N GLU A 82 1.31 19.10 -4.66
CA GLU A 82 0.49 20.05 -3.94
C GLU A 82 -0.99 19.77 -4.20
N ILE A 83 -1.83 19.94 -3.17
CA ILE A 83 -3.28 19.73 -3.25
C ILE A 83 -3.97 21.00 -2.81
N GLU A 84 -4.67 21.66 -3.73
CA GLU A 84 -5.56 22.78 -3.42
C GLU A 84 -7.02 22.32 -3.44
N GLY A 85 -7.80 22.80 -2.49
CA GLY A 85 -9.23 22.50 -2.42
C GLY A 85 -9.63 21.27 -1.63
N LEU A 86 -8.70 20.66 -0.87
CA LEU A 86 -8.98 19.52 0.02
C LEU A 86 -10.19 19.75 0.93
N TYR A 87 -10.41 20.99 1.38
CA TYR A 87 -11.57 21.34 2.22
C TYR A 87 -12.91 20.98 1.57
N ARG A 88 -13.03 21.00 0.23
CA ARG A 88 -14.27 20.62 -0.48
C ARG A 88 -14.56 19.13 -0.33
N VAL A 89 -13.51 18.31 -0.38
CA VAL A 89 -13.63 16.87 -0.07
C VAL A 89 -14.07 16.71 1.37
N CYS A 90 -13.38 17.35 2.32
CA CYS A 90 -13.73 17.27 3.73
C CYS A 90 -15.19 17.67 3.99
N THR A 91 -15.66 18.80 3.41
CA THR A 91 -17.07 19.21 3.53
C THR A 91 -18.02 18.13 3.05
N VAL A 92 -17.76 17.50 1.90
CA VAL A 92 -18.62 16.42 1.38
C VAL A 92 -18.60 15.18 2.28
N LEU A 93 -17.43 14.83 2.85
CA LEU A 93 -17.32 13.71 3.79
C LEU A 93 -18.10 14.00 5.08
N ASP A 94 -17.96 15.21 5.63
CA ASP A 94 -18.63 15.66 6.85
C ASP A 94 -20.17 15.68 6.67
N GLU A 95 -20.65 16.17 5.52
CA GLU A 95 -22.09 16.20 5.19
C GLU A 95 -22.71 14.80 5.03
N HIS A 96 -21.88 13.79 4.76
CA HIS A 96 -22.30 12.42 4.54
C HIS A 96 -21.80 11.45 5.64
N ASP A 97 -21.38 11.97 6.79
CA ASP A 97 -20.83 11.17 7.89
C ASP A 97 -21.77 10.00 8.28
N GLY A 98 -21.17 8.84 8.52
CA GLY A 98 -21.86 7.57 8.81
C GLY A 98 -22.61 6.91 7.63
N ALA A 99 -22.76 7.57 6.48
CA ALA A 99 -23.47 7.01 5.33
C ALA A 99 -22.62 6.03 4.49
N PHE A 100 -21.30 6.10 4.61
CA PHE A 100 -20.34 5.31 3.84
C PHE A 100 -19.27 4.69 4.76
N ASP A 101 -18.58 3.68 4.24
CA ASP A 101 -17.53 2.93 4.93
C ASP A 101 -16.15 3.10 4.26
N ALA A 102 -16.11 3.65 3.04
CA ALA A 102 -14.90 3.91 2.27
C ALA A 102 -15.11 5.04 1.25
N VAL A 103 -14.01 5.64 0.78
CA VAL A 103 -14.02 6.78 -0.14
C VAL A 103 -13.21 6.48 -1.39
N ALA A 104 -13.83 6.68 -2.54
CA ALA A 104 -13.18 6.66 -3.86
C ALA A 104 -13.10 8.10 -4.38
N ILE A 105 -11.93 8.52 -4.85
CA ILE A 105 -11.75 9.86 -5.44
C ILE A 105 -11.20 9.71 -6.85
N SER A 106 -11.79 10.44 -7.79
CA SER A 106 -11.26 10.59 -9.13
C SER A 106 -11.12 12.06 -9.48
N SER A 107 -9.88 12.49 -9.65
CA SER A 107 -9.52 13.88 -9.94
C SER A 107 -8.39 13.95 -10.95
N VAL A 108 -8.29 15.09 -11.62
CA VAL A 108 -7.17 15.37 -12.54
C VAL A 108 -5.92 15.66 -11.72
N VAL A 109 -4.77 15.16 -12.17
CA VAL A 109 -3.48 15.51 -11.61
C VAL A 109 -2.69 16.23 -12.69
N ASP A 110 -2.33 17.48 -12.43
CA ASP A 110 -1.50 18.28 -13.32
C ASP A 110 -0.07 17.70 -13.33
N VAL A 111 0.27 17.05 -14.44
CA VAL A 111 1.60 16.51 -14.72
C VAL A 111 2.14 17.19 -15.98
N PRO A 112 3.44 17.52 -16.05
CA PRO A 112 4.03 17.99 -17.31
C PRO A 112 3.77 17.05 -18.49
N ASP A 113 3.36 17.60 -19.64
CA ASP A 113 3.03 16.84 -20.87
C ASP A 113 4.12 15.83 -21.27
N GLU A 114 5.39 16.17 -21.05
CA GLU A 114 6.54 15.32 -21.34
C GLU A 114 6.51 13.98 -20.59
N TYR A 115 5.99 13.95 -19.36
CA TYR A 115 5.98 12.75 -18.53
C TYR A 115 4.94 11.73 -18.97
N HIS A 116 3.83 12.17 -19.57
CA HIS A 116 2.74 11.28 -19.96
C HIS A 116 3.20 10.19 -20.92
N LYS A 117 4.01 10.53 -21.94
CA LYS A 117 4.56 9.52 -22.87
C LYS A 117 5.84 8.90 -22.35
N GLU A 118 6.66 9.66 -21.65
CA GLU A 118 7.95 9.20 -21.18
C GLU A 118 7.81 8.08 -20.13
N TYR A 119 6.80 8.18 -19.26
CA TYR A 119 6.51 7.17 -18.24
C TYR A 119 6.30 5.78 -18.86
N PHE A 120 5.46 5.68 -19.89
CA PHE A 120 5.21 4.41 -20.59
C PHE A 120 6.37 3.93 -21.46
N ARG A 121 7.25 4.83 -21.91
CA ARG A 121 8.37 4.52 -22.82
C ARG A 121 9.68 4.15 -22.12
N ARG A 122 9.78 4.39 -20.81
CA ARG A 122 11.01 4.14 -20.03
C ARG A 122 11.05 2.77 -19.36
N ASP A 123 10.32 1.78 -19.88
CA ASP A 123 10.33 0.37 -19.42
C ASP A 123 10.15 0.21 -17.89
N GLY A 124 9.27 1.01 -17.29
CA GLY A 124 9.02 0.98 -15.84
C GLY A 124 10.18 1.49 -14.96
N LYS A 125 11.17 2.18 -15.55
CA LYS A 125 12.31 2.80 -14.83
C LYS A 125 12.04 4.23 -14.38
N MET A 126 11.02 4.87 -14.92
CA MET A 126 10.61 6.21 -14.50
C MET A 126 9.79 6.11 -13.21
N VAL A 127 10.10 6.98 -12.25
CA VAL A 127 9.26 7.16 -11.07
C VAL A 127 7.88 7.62 -11.52
N ASN A 128 6.82 6.99 -11.01
CA ASN A 128 5.46 7.41 -11.29
C ASN A 128 5.25 8.86 -10.77
N PRO A 129 5.00 9.85 -11.65
CA PRO A 129 4.85 11.25 -11.25
C PRO A 129 3.52 11.54 -10.52
N TRP A 130 2.47 10.75 -10.75
CA TRP A 130 1.17 10.88 -10.09
C TRP A 130 1.21 10.41 -8.63
N GLY A 131 1.85 9.26 -8.38
CA GLY A 131 1.69 8.52 -7.13
C GLY A 131 2.06 9.26 -5.85
N GLY A 132 2.94 10.27 -5.93
CA GLY A 132 3.31 11.09 -4.78
C GLY A 132 2.14 11.91 -4.23
N VAL A 133 1.52 12.74 -5.10
CA VAL A 133 0.40 13.60 -4.71
C VAL A 133 -0.88 12.80 -4.42
N GLU A 134 -1.08 11.68 -5.12
CA GLU A 134 -2.17 10.75 -4.84
C GLU A 134 -2.05 10.15 -3.44
N ALA A 135 -0.87 9.67 -3.08
CA ALA A 135 -0.62 9.15 -1.73
C ALA A 135 -0.80 10.24 -0.67
N MET A 136 -0.37 11.49 -0.94
CA MET A 136 -0.62 12.61 -0.03
C MET A 136 -2.11 12.84 0.21
N LEU A 137 -2.93 12.79 -0.84
CA LEU A 137 -4.38 12.96 -0.74
C LEU A 137 -5.01 11.83 0.08
N THR A 138 -4.78 10.58 -0.32
CA THR A 138 -5.46 9.43 0.30
C THR A 138 -4.97 9.19 1.73
N HIS A 139 -3.68 9.37 2.00
CA HIS A 139 -3.14 9.27 3.36
C HIS A 139 -3.74 10.33 4.28
N SER A 140 -3.85 11.59 3.81
CA SER A 140 -4.41 12.68 4.62
C SER A 140 -5.86 12.36 5.01
N LEU A 141 -6.67 11.91 4.05
CA LEU A 141 -8.07 11.59 4.29
C LEU A 141 -8.25 10.34 5.16
N SER A 142 -7.49 9.28 4.91
CA SER A 142 -7.54 8.07 5.75
C SER A 142 -7.11 8.36 7.18
N LEU A 143 -6.13 9.24 7.39
CA LEU A 143 -5.71 9.66 8.74
C LEU A 143 -6.75 10.54 9.44
N LEU A 144 -7.36 11.49 8.72
CA LEU A 144 -8.34 12.42 9.29
C LEU A 144 -9.67 11.74 9.64
N TYR A 145 -10.13 10.82 8.77
CA TYR A 145 -11.45 10.21 8.88
C TYR A 145 -11.43 8.76 9.38
N GLY A 146 -10.27 8.10 9.43
CA GLY A 146 -10.18 6.69 9.81
C GLY A 146 -10.85 5.75 8.81
N LEU A 147 -10.96 6.16 7.53
CA LEU A 147 -11.66 5.43 6.48
C LEU A 147 -10.68 4.96 5.40
N PRO A 148 -10.91 3.79 4.79
CA PRO A 148 -10.18 3.42 3.59
C PRO A 148 -10.47 4.41 2.47
N THR A 149 -9.43 5.10 2.02
CA THR A 149 -9.49 6.02 0.90
C THR A 149 -8.60 5.52 -0.22
N ALA A 150 -9.06 5.65 -1.47
CA ALA A 150 -8.21 5.43 -2.62
C ALA A 150 -8.52 6.46 -3.71
N HIS A 151 -7.51 6.73 -4.54
CA HIS A 151 -7.56 7.69 -5.62
C HIS A 151 -7.27 6.99 -6.95
N SER A 152 -7.85 7.53 -8.02
CA SER A 152 -7.62 7.13 -9.41
C SER A 152 -7.60 8.40 -10.27
N PRO A 153 -6.55 8.65 -11.07
CA PRO A 153 -6.47 9.87 -11.85
C PRO A 153 -7.57 9.90 -12.92
N MET A 154 -8.09 11.09 -13.21
CA MET A 154 -8.84 11.37 -14.43
C MET A 154 -7.87 11.81 -15.52
N LEU A 155 -8.15 11.44 -16.77
CA LEU A 155 -7.39 11.92 -17.93
C LEU A 155 -7.50 13.45 -18.03
N GLU A 156 -6.36 14.10 -18.28
CA GLU A 156 -6.21 15.55 -18.35
C GLU A 156 -6.84 16.14 -19.61
N SER A 157 -6.78 15.41 -20.74
CA SER A 157 -7.29 15.89 -22.03
C SER A 157 -7.52 14.76 -23.04
N GLN A 158 -8.32 15.04 -24.09
CA GLN A 158 -8.52 14.10 -25.19
C GLN A 158 -7.19 13.76 -25.91
N ALA A 159 -6.25 14.72 -25.95
CA ALA A 159 -4.94 14.49 -26.56
C ALA A 159 -4.17 13.38 -25.84
N VAL A 160 -4.22 13.34 -24.50
CA VAL A 160 -3.62 12.27 -23.69
C VAL A 160 -4.35 10.95 -23.91
N ALA A 161 -5.68 10.99 -23.93
CA ALA A 161 -6.53 9.83 -24.16
C ALA A 161 -6.27 9.13 -25.51
N ASP A 162 -5.91 9.91 -26.54
CA ASP A 162 -5.67 9.43 -27.90
C ASP A 162 -4.23 8.95 -28.14
N PHE A 163 -3.38 8.88 -27.10
CA PHE A 163 -2.00 8.41 -27.27
C PHE A 163 -1.95 6.93 -27.68
N ASP A 164 -1.32 6.65 -28.81
CA ASP A 164 -0.84 5.31 -29.14
C ASP A 164 0.44 5.02 -28.33
N LEU A 165 0.26 4.32 -27.21
CA LEU A 165 1.35 3.89 -26.33
C LEU A 165 2.09 2.66 -26.86
N GLY A 166 1.55 1.98 -27.88
CA GLY A 166 2.08 0.71 -28.38
C GLY A 166 2.06 -0.39 -27.32
N LEU A 167 3.02 -1.32 -27.40
CA LEU A 167 3.23 -2.34 -26.38
C LEU A 167 4.06 -1.76 -25.23
N VAL A 168 3.42 -1.57 -24.08
CA VAL A 168 4.09 -1.09 -22.86
C VAL A 168 4.67 -2.24 -22.05
N GLU A 169 5.52 -1.90 -21.08
CA GLU A 169 6.02 -2.86 -20.10
C GLU A 169 4.84 -3.56 -19.38
N PRO A 170 4.88 -4.90 -19.17
CA PRO A 170 3.70 -5.64 -18.71
C PRO A 170 3.09 -5.20 -17.38
N ARG A 171 3.86 -4.60 -16.46
CA ARG A 171 3.33 -4.07 -15.19
C ARG A 171 2.54 -2.79 -15.39
N LEU A 172 2.77 -2.05 -16.48
CA LEU A 172 2.03 -0.85 -16.88
C LEU A 172 0.82 -1.17 -17.79
N ALA A 173 0.70 -2.41 -18.27
CA ALA A 173 -0.33 -2.76 -19.25
C ALA A 173 -1.76 -2.51 -18.76
N ALA A 174 -2.03 -2.71 -17.47
CA ALA A 174 -3.35 -2.46 -16.90
C ALA A 174 -3.71 -0.96 -16.94
N GLU A 175 -2.73 -0.08 -16.75
CA GLU A 175 -2.89 1.37 -16.86
C GLU A 175 -3.12 1.76 -18.32
N ALA A 176 -2.28 1.29 -19.24
CA ALA A 176 -2.37 1.63 -20.67
C ALA A 176 -3.69 1.24 -21.35
N VAL A 177 -4.41 0.23 -20.84
CA VAL A 177 -5.71 -0.21 -21.40
C VAL A 177 -6.92 0.37 -20.67
N SER A 178 -6.71 1.12 -19.59
CA SER A 178 -7.79 1.62 -18.73
C SER A 178 -8.06 3.08 -18.99
N PHE A 179 -9.23 3.40 -19.55
CA PHE A 179 -9.59 4.79 -19.84
C PHE A 179 -9.83 5.66 -18.58
N THR A 180 -10.37 5.07 -17.51
CA THR A 180 -10.68 5.79 -16.27
C THR A 180 -9.85 5.34 -15.07
N PHE A 181 -9.10 4.24 -15.18
CA PHE A 181 -8.31 3.62 -14.10
C PHE A 181 -9.11 3.17 -12.84
N LEU A 182 -10.42 3.45 -12.78
CA LEU A 182 -11.27 3.27 -11.59
C LEU A 182 -11.52 1.82 -11.18
N GLN A 183 -11.58 0.87 -12.12
CA GLN A 183 -12.13 -0.47 -11.81
C GLN A 183 -11.32 -1.24 -10.77
N CYS A 184 -9.99 -1.11 -10.77
CA CYS A 184 -9.15 -1.76 -9.77
C CYS A 184 -9.38 -1.16 -8.38
N MET A 185 -9.50 0.17 -8.30
CA MET A 185 -9.78 0.92 -7.09
C MET A 185 -11.16 0.56 -6.52
N LEU A 186 -12.22 0.60 -7.32
CA LEU A 186 -13.59 0.28 -6.88
C LEU A 186 -13.69 -1.18 -6.40
N LYS A 187 -13.09 -2.13 -7.13
CA LYS A 187 -13.02 -3.55 -6.73
C LYS A 187 -12.27 -3.74 -5.40
N GLY A 188 -11.19 -3.00 -5.19
CA GLY A 188 -10.41 -3.01 -3.95
C GLY A 188 -11.19 -2.43 -2.78
N LEU A 189 -11.67 -1.20 -2.91
CA LEU A 189 -12.44 -0.48 -1.90
C LEU A 189 -13.73 -1.20 -1.51
N HIS A 190 -14.38 -1.90 -2.44
CA HIS A 190 -15.57 -2.71 -2.16
C HIS A 190 -15.34 -3.71 -1.01
N ARG A 191 -14.11 -4.17 -0.78
CA ARG A 191 -13.75 -5.12 0.30
C ARG A 191 -12.52 -4.70 1.11
N SER A 192 -12.17 -3.42 1.08
CA SER A 192 -11.11 -2.87 1.92
C SER A 192 -11.49 -3.07 3.39
N PRO A 193 -10.59 -3.55 4.27
CA PRO A 193 -10.93 -3.74 5.67
C PRO A 193 -11.24 -2.40 6.33
N ARG A 194 -12.09 -2.42 7.35
CA ARG A 194 -12.29 -1.28 8.23
C ARG A 194 -11.01 -1.04 9.04
N ILE A 195 -10.58 0.21 9.10
CA ILE A 195 -9.47 0.64 9.94
C ILE A 195 -10.00 0.80 11.36
N VAL A 196 -9.34 0.16 12.33
CA VAL A 196 -9.72 0.20 13.75
C VAL A 196 -8.57 0.81 14.53
N SER A 197 -8.71 2.04 15.02
CA SER A 197 -7.65 2.78 15.71
C SER A 197 -7.87 2.91 17.22
N HIS A 198 -9.04 2.54 17.73
CA HIS A 198 -9.33 2.61 19.17
C HIS A 198 -8.55 1.52 19.92
N PRO A 199 -7.67 1.86 20.89
CA PRO A 199 -6.83 0.88 21.58
C PRO A 199 -7.62 -0.24 22.26
N GLU A 200 -8.79 0.07 22.81
CA GLU A 200 -9.68 -0.90 23.46
C GLU A 200 -10.21 -1.95 22.47
N ALA A 201 -10.39 -1.57 21.20
CA ALA A 201 -10.91 -2.46 20.15
C ALA A 201 -9.82 -3.33 19.50
N LEU A 202 -8.53 -2.97 19.63
CA LEU A 202 -7.43 -3.72 19.02
C LEU A 202 -7.28 -5.14 19.60
N GLY A 203 -7.77 -5.38 20.81
CA GLY A 203 -7.78 -6.71 21.44
C GLY A 203 -9.01 -7.56 21.07
N GLU A 204 -9.95 -7.03 20.30
CA GLU A 204 -11.17 -7.75 19.94
C GLU A 204 -10.90 -8.88 18.93
N ALA A 205 -11.65 -9.98 19.08
CA ALA A 205 -11.54 -11.12 18.17
C ALA A 205 -11.90 -10.71 16.73
N GLY A 206 -11.03 -11.04 15.79
CA GLY A 206 -11.23 -10.76 14.37
C GLY A 206 -10.65 -9.43 13.88
N ILE A 207 -10.01 -8.66 14.75
CA ILE A 207 -9.16 -7.53 14.36
C ILE A 207 -7.76 -8.05 14.05
N PHE A 208 -7.27 -7.77 12.84
CA PHE A 208 -5.91 -8.09 12.44
C PHE A 208 -4.96 -6.96 12.84
N THR A 209 -3.95 -7.27 13.63
CA THR A 209 -2.98 -6.32 14.19
C THR A 209 -1.56 -6.66 13.77
N ALA A 210 -0.57 -5.87 14.19
CA ALA A 210 0.84 -6.16 13.92
C ALA A 210 1.28 -7.55 14.45
N SER A 211 0.73 -8.00 15.59
CA SER A 211 1.08 -9.31 16.16
C SER A 211 0.59 -10.49 15.31
N ASP A 212 -0.35 -10.24 14.39
CA ASP A 212 -0.85 -11.24 13.45
C ASP A 212 0.01 -11.32 12.17
N VAL A 213 1.01 -10.44 12.00
CA VAL A 213 1.92 -10.42 10.85
C VAL A 213 3.09 -11.38 11.10
N SER A 214 3.15 -12.47 10.35
CA SER A 214 4.23 -13.47 10.51
C SER A 214 5.57 -13.03 9.91
N CYS A 215 5.55 -12.23 8.84
CA CYS A 215 6.74 -11.65 8.22
C CYS A 215 6.37 -10.52 7.27
N LEU A 216 7.32 -9.62 7.02
CA LEU A 216 7.25 -8.58 6.00
C LEU A 216 8.18 -8.95 4.82
N ILE A 217 7.68 -8.90 3.59
CA ILE A 217 8.49 -9.13 2.38
C ILE A 217 8.68 -7.79 1.65
N ILE A 218 9.93 -7.41 1.39
CA ILE A 218 10.28 -6.15 0.74
C ILE A 218 11.34 -6.34 -0.34
N PRO A 219 11.44 -5.41 -1.31
CA PRO A 219 12.67 -5.26 -2.10
C PRO A 219 13.87 -5.00 -1.19
N ASP A 220 15.03 -5.54 -1.53
CA ASP A 220 16.29 -5.16 -0.86
C ASP A 220 16.52 -3.64 -0.97
N LYS A 221 17.29 -3.05 -0.04
CA LYS A 221 17.55 -1.59 0.06
C LYS A 221 16.32 -0.72 0.41
N CYS A 222 15.10 -1.27 0.39
CA CYS A 222 13.89 -0.51 0.66
C CYS A 222 13.70 -0.25 2.17
N VAL A 223 13.78 1.01 2.57
CA VAL A 223 13.54 1.44 3.96
C VAL A 223 12.41 2.46 4.00
N GLY A 224 11.38 2.14 4.78
CA GLY A 224 10.29 3.04 5.14
C GLY A 224 9.77 2.72 6.53
N LEU A 225 8.74 3.46 6.98
CA LEU A 225 8.12 3.22 8.29
C LEU A 225 7.67 1.76 8.49
N PRO A 226 7.07 1.06 7.51
CA PRO A 226 6.81 -0.38 7.59
C PRO A 226 8.04 -1.24 7.96
N THR A 227 9.19 -0.97 7.34
CA THR A 227 10.44 -1.71 7.58
C THR A 227 10.96 -1.45 9.00
N LEU A 228 10.97 -0.18 9.43
CA LEU A 228 11.44 0.20 10.77
C LEU A 228 10.50 -0.30 11.87
N ALA A 229 9.20 -0.29 11.61
CA ALA A 229 8.23 -0.80 12.56
C ALA A 229 8.30 -2.33 12.67
N ALA A 230 8.55 -3.05 11.57
CA ALA A 230 8.83 -4.49 11.62
C ALA A 230 10.11 -4.81 12.41
N LEU A 231 11.16 -4.00 12.26
CA LEU A 231 12.39 -4.10 13.06
C LEU A 231 12.07 -3.96 14.55
N GLU A 232 11.40 -2.87 14.95
CA GLU A 232 11.07 -2.58 16.35
C GLU A 232 10.14 -3.63 16.97
N GLN A 233 9.16 -4.14 16.20
CA GLN A 233 8.21 -5.15 16.66
C GLN A 233 8.75 -6.58 16.66
N GLY A 234 9.99 -6.82 16.23
CA GLY A 234 10.53 -8.18 16.14
C GLY A 234 9.94 -9.01 15.00
N ILE A 235 9.24 -8.37 14.04
CA ILE A 235 8.64 -9.07 12.88
C ILE A 235 9.76 -9.46 11.91
N PRO A 236 9.86 -10.72 11.48
CA PRO A 236 10.83 -11.14 10.48
C PRO A 236 10.66 -10.39 9.16
N VAL A 237 11.76 -9.93 8.58
CA VAL A 237 11.81 -9.22 7.29
C VAL A 237 12.55 -10.08 6.27
N ILE A 238 11.93 -10.29 5.12
CA ILE A 238 12.50 -11.02 3.98
C ILE A 238 12.77 -10.01 2.87
N ALA A 239 14.05 -9.70 2.63
CA ALA A 239 14.51 -8.75 1.63
C ALA A 239 14.89 -9.47 0.33
N VAL A 240 14.30 -9.07 -0.79
CA VAL A 240 14.46 -9.74 -2.10
C VAL A 240 15.37 -8.92 -3.01
N ARG A 241 16.53 -9.48 -3.38
CA ARG A 241 17.55 -8.79 -4.20
C ARG A 241 17.13 -8.54 -5.65
N GLU A 242 16.42 -9.49 -6.27
CA GLU A 242 15.97 -9.40 -7.67
C GLU A 242 15.03 -8.23 -7.94
N ASN A 243 14.32 -7.70 -6.93
CA ASN A 243 13.44 -6.55 -7.10
C ASN A 243 14.22 -5.23 -6.88
N ASP A 244 14.87 -4.76 -7.94
CA ASP A 244 15.60 -3.50 -7.91
C ASP A 244 14.70 -2.29 -7.66
N ASN A 245 15.24 -1.29 -6.97
CA ASN A 245 14.59 -0.01 -6.71
C ASN A 245 15.61 1.13 -6.59
N LEU A 246 15.12 2.36 -6.45
CA LEU A 246 15.97 3.56 -6.43
C LEU A 246 16.71 3.77 -5.10
N MET A 247 16.27 3.12 -4.02
CA MET A 247 16.92 3.28 -2.72
C MET A 247 18.28 2.57 -2.71
N GLN A 248 19.23 3.13 -1.96
CA GLN A 248 20.61 2.62 -1.84
C GLN A 248 20.97 2.38 -0.36
N ASN A 249 19.99 1.97 0.44
CA ASN A 249 20.24 1.66 1.85
C ASN A 249 20.90 0.29 1.98
N ASP A 250 21.77 0.15 2.97
CA ASP A 250 22.23 -1.14 3.45
C ASP A 250 21.31 -1.62 4.57
N LEU A 251 20.48 -2.64 4.30
CA LEU A 251 19.59 -3.20 5.31
C LEU A 251 20.35 -3.92 6.42
N GLU A 252 21.53 -4.50 6.15
CA GLU A 252 22.31 -5.25 7.15
C GLU A 252 22.92 -4.33 8.21
N ALA A 253 23.02 -3.03 7.93
CA ALA A 253 23.48 -2.01 8.87
C ALA A 253 22.45 -1.66 9.97
N LEU A 254 21.18 -2.06 9.82
CA LEU A 254 20.16 -1.87 10.85
C LEU A 254 20.33 -2.90 11.99
N PRO A 255 19.95 -2.57 13.24
CA PRO A 255 20.22 -3.39 14.42
C PRO A 255 19.26 -4.60 14.54
N TRP A 256 19.24 -5.48 13.56
CA TRP A 256 18.37 -6.66 13.53
C TRP A 256 18.69 -7.64 14.66
N ALA A 257 17.64 -8.21 15.27
CA ALA A 257 17.80 -9.38 16.11
C ALA A 257 18.26 -10.60 15.26
N LYS A 258 18.90 -11.57 15.92
CA LYS A 258 19.36 -12.80 15.27
C LYS A 258 18.18 -13.52 14.60
N GLY A 259 18.28 -13.71 13.29
CA GLY A 259 17.25 -14.40 12.50
C GLY A 259 16.03 -13.54 12.17
N GLN A 260 16.09 -12.21 12.37
CA GLN A 260 15.00 -11.31 12.02
C GLN A 260 15.07 -10.85 10.56
N LEU A 261 16.27 -10.58 10.01
CA LEU A 261 16.45 -10.28 8.59
C LEU A 261 16.84 -11.54 7.80
N HIS A 262 16.17 -11.74 6.67
CA HIS A 262 16.48 -12.78 5.70
C HIS A 262 16.64 -12.16 4.31
N VAL A 263 17.88 -12.05 3.84
CA VAL A 263 18.14 -11.62 2.46
C VAL A 263 18.11 -12.83 1.53
N VAL A 264 17.35 -12.74 0.45
CA VAL A 264 17.14 -13.80 -0.53
C VAL A 264 17.29 -13.28 -1.95
N GLU A 265 17.61 -14.16 -2.90
CA GLU A 265 17.86 -13.72 -4.28
C GLU A 265 16.58 -13.33 -5.01
N ASN A 266 15.51 -14.10 -4.88
CA ASN A 266 14.27 -13.94 -5.65
C ASN A 266 13.03 -14.30 -4.83
N TYR A 267 11.85 -14.09 -5.42
CA TYR A 267 10.58 -14.36 -4.74
C TYR A 267 10.31 -15.85 -4.47
N TRP A 268 10.94 -16.79 -5.19
CA TRP A 268 10.79 -18.21 -4.90
C TRP A 268 11.48 -18.57 -3.59
N GLU A 269 12.67 -18.03 -3.36
CA GLU A 269 13.36 -18.16 -2.08
C GLU A 269 12.58 -17.48 -0.94
N ALA A 270 12.01 -16.30 -1.21
CA ALA A 270 11.18 -15.60 -0.22
C ALA A 270 9.99 -16.47 0.24
N VAL A 271 9.32 -17.17 -0.69
CA VAL A 271 8.26 -18.14 -0.38
C VAL A 271 8.81 -19.31 0.45
N GLY A 272 10.01 -19.79 0.17
CA GLY A 272 10.67 -20.83 0.96
C GLY A 272 10.92 -20.39 2.42
N VAL A 273 11.45 -19.19 2.62
CA VAL A 273 11.64 -18.61 3.96
C VAL A 273 10.31 -18.42 4.67
N MET A 274 9.33 -17.78 4.02
CA MET A 274 7.98 -17.57 4.56
C MET A 274 7.33 -18.89 4.98
N THR A 275 7.46 -19.94 4.16
CA THR A 275 6.90 -21.26 4.46
C THR A 275 7.60 -21.91 5.66
N SER A 276 8.92 -21.72 5.78
CA SER A 276 9.71 -22.22 6.92
C SER A 276 9.26 -21.56 8.23
N LEU A 277 9.14 -20.22 8.23
CA LEU A 277 8.65 -19.45 9.37
C LEU A 277 7.24 -19.91 9.78
N LYS A 278 6.34 -20.07 8.81
CA LYS A 278 4.98 -20.56 9.04
C LYS A 278 4.95 -21.97 9.65
N ALA A 279 5.91 -22.83 9.31
CA ALA A 279 6.02 -24.19 9.84
C ALA A 279 6.79 -24.29 11.16
N GLY A 280 7.32 -23.17 11.69
CA GLY A 280 8.20 -23.17 12.87
C GLY A 280 9.59 -23.75 12.61
N ILE A 281 10.02 -23.79 11.34
CA ILE A 281 11.35 -24.27 10.93
C ILE A 281 12.28 -23.06 10.86
N VAL A 282 13.42 -23.14 11.56
CA VAL A 282 14.46 -22.11 11.49
C VAL A 282 15.05 -22.07 10.07
N PRO A 283 14.91 -20.98 9.29
CA PRO A 283 15.32 -20.96 7.87
C PRO A 283 16.78 -21.36 7.64
N GLY A 284 17.68 -21.03 8.58
CA GLY A 284 19.09 -21.39 8.52
C GLY A 284 19.35 -22.91 8.45
N THR A 285 18.47 -23.75 9.00
CA THR A 285 18.66 -25.22 8.99
C THR A 285 18.41 -25.85 7.61
N LEU A 286 17.83 -25.09 6.69
CA LEU A 286 17.60 -25.51 5.30
C LEU A 286 18.80 -25.18 4.40
N ARG A 287 19.78 -24.40 4.87
CA ARG A 287 21.00 -24.11 4.13
C ARG A 287 21.96 -25.30 4.14
N ARG A 288 22.85 -25.37 3.14
CA ARG A 288 23.88 -26.40 3.03
C ARG A 288 25.25 -25.77 2.77
N PRO A 289 26.33 -26.24 3.45
CA PRO A 289 26.30 -27.27 4.50
C PRO A 289 25.54 -26.81 5.75
N LEU A 290 24.97 -27.75 6.49
CA LEU A 290 24.31 -27.44 7.77
C LEU A 290 25.38 -27.26 8.84
N ASP A 291 25.27 -26.22 9.65
CA ASP A 291 26.22 -25.95 10.73
C ASP A 291 26.31 -27.12 11.72
N VAL A 292 27.52 -27.40 12.20
CA VAL A 292 27.77 -28.45 13.19
C VAL A 292 27.12 -28.10 14.52
N THR A 293 26.55 -29.10 15.19
CA THR A 293 26.04 -28.92 16.56
C THR A 293 27.20 -28.76 17.53
N THR A 294 27.21 -27.67 18.30
CA THR A 294 28.22 -27.38 19.32
C THR A 294 27.77 -27.85 20.71
N VAL A 295 28.71 -28.32 21.53
CA VAL A 295 28.44 -28.79 22.91
C VAL A 295 29.31 -27.98 23.87
N GLU A 296 28.67 -27.31 24.83
CA GLU A 296 29.36 -26.64 25.95
C GLU A 296 29.35 -27.56 27.19
N THR A 297 30.52 -27.92 27.69
CA THR A 297 30.63 -28.68 28.95
C THR A 297 30.75 -27.72 30.13
N ARG A 298 29.77 -27.71 31.03
CA ARG A 298 29.82 -26.99 32.30
C ARG A 298 30.04 -27.95 33.47
N THR A 299 31.08 -27.70 34.25
CA THR A 299 31.38 -28.49 35.44
C THR A 299 30.71 -27.85 36.64
N PHE A 300 29.91 -28.63 37.38
CA PHE A 300 29.30 -28.21 38.64
C PHE A 300 30.05 -28.87 39.79
N ALA A 301 30.34 -28.12 40.85
CA ALA A 301 30.89 -28.70 42.08
C ALA A 301 29.87 -29.68 42.67
N SER A 302 30.31 -30.85 43.10
CA SER A 302 29.44 -31.76 43.84
C SER A 302 29.05 -31.08 45.16
N ALA A 303 27.74 -30.92 45.39
CA ALA A 303 27.26 -30.59 46.73
C ALA A 303 27.69 -31.73 47.63
N THR A 304 28.68 -31.49 48.48
CA THR A 304 28.94 -32.34 49.64
C THR A 304 27.73 -32.16 50.53
N ILE A 305 26.81 -33.12 50.50
CA ILE A 305 25.84 -33.31 51.58
C ILE A 305 26.71 -33.67 52.78
N ASN A 306 27.12 -32.65 53.54
CA ASN A 306 27.72 -32.88 54.84
C ASN A 306 26.59 -33.40 55.75
N ASP A 307 26.80 -34.61 56.25
CA ASP A 307 26.00 -35.30 57.24
C ASP A 307 25.59 -34.36 58.40
N VAL A 308 24.30 -34.40 58.75
CA VAL A 308 23.78 -34.09 60.09
C VAL A 308 23.13 -35.35 60.63
#